data_AF-A0A327YLU2-F1
#
_entry.id   AF-A0A327YLU2-F1
#
_cell.length_a   1.000
_cell.length_b   1.000
_cell.length_c   1.000
_cell.angle_alpha   90.00
_cell.angle_beta   90.00
_cell.angle_gamma   90.00
#
_symmetry.space_group_name_H-M   'P 1'
#
loop_
_entity.id
_entity.type
_entity.pdbx_description
1 polymer ?
#
loop_
_entity_poly.entity_id
_entity_poly.type
_entity_poly.pdbx_seq_one_letter_code
_entity_poly.pdbx_strand_id
1 'polypeptide(L)'
;MKVFYNGKIENGIMTVELTHYSPDMLDDETKNNGIILEFVNEEPTPEFIEGKLPIKKINVITKELFYDYVDYIKPKTETEIMQEKITELEILTGNLMLEIATLKAGGVS
;
A
#
# COMPACT_ATOMS: atom_id res chain seq x y z
N MET A 1 -4.56 -27.48 8.88
CA MET A 1 -5.01 -26.29 9.63
C MET A 1 -5.97 -25.49 8.76
N LYS A 2 -7.11 -25.04 9.29
CA LYS A 2 -8.04 -24.18 8.55
C LYS A 2 -7.77 -22.72 8.89
N VAL A 3 -7.69 -21.86 7.89
CA VAL A 3 -7.47 -20.42 8.07
C VAL A 3 -8.49 -19.66 7.23
N PHE A 4 -9.12 -18.67 7.85
CA PHE A 4 -10.01 -17.74 7.16
C PHE A 4 -9.25 -16.51 6.70
N TYR A 5 -9.49 -16.11 5.46
CA TYR A 5 -8.94 -14.93 4.83
C TYR A 5 -10.05 -14.01 4.34
N ASN A 6 -9.87 -12.72 4.54
CA ASN A 6 -10.73 -11.69 4.01
C ASN A 6 -9.89 -10.52 3.47
N GLY A 7 -10.46 -9.82 2.50
CA GLY A 7 -9.87 -8.64 1.91
C GLY A 7 -10.51 -8.30 0.57
N LYS A 8 -9.86 -7.45 -0.21
CA LYS A 8 -10.41 -6.92 -1.46
C LYS A 8 -10.15 -7.88 -2.62
N ILE A 9 -11.19 -8.13 -3.41
CA ILE A 9 -11.12 -8.99 -4.60
C ILE A 9 -11.12 -8.13 -5.85
N GLU A 10 -10.08 -8.27 -6.66
CA GLU A 10 -9.95 -7.62 -7.96
C GLU A 10 -9.49 -8.65 -9.00
N ASN A 11 -10.20 -8.75 -10.13
CA ASN A 11 -9.88 -9.69 -11.22
C ASN A 11 -9.67 -11.16 -10.76
N GLY A 12 -10.46 -11.60 -9.78
CA GLY A 12 -10.36 -12.98 -9.24
C GLY A 12 -9.16 -13.21 -8.30
N ILE A 13 -8.46 -12.15 -7.90
CA ILE A 13 -7.39 -12.20 -6.91
C ILE A 13 -7.81 -11.41 -5.68
N MET A 14 -7.80 -12.07 -4.52
CA MET A 14 -8.00 -11.41 -3.22
C MET A 14 -6.66 -10.91 -2.71
N THR A 15 -6.57 -9.62 -2.42
CA THR A 15 -5.52 -9.07 -1.56
C THR A 15 -5.95 -9.27 -0.11
N VAL A 16 -5.16 -10.03 0.66
CA VAL A 16 -5.52 -10.38 2.03
C VAL A 16 -5.28 -9.18 2.95
N GLU A 17 -6.33 -8.74 3.64
CA GLU A 17 -6.28 -7.67 4.65
C GLU A 17 -6.42 -8.24 6.07
N LEU A 18 -7.10 -9.37 6.21
CA LEU A 18 -7.34 -10.04 7.49
C LEU A 18 -7.10 -11.55 7.38
N THR A 19 -6.41 -12.11 8.38
CA THR A 19 -6.16 -13.55 8.55
C THR A 19 -6.67 -13.99 9.91
N HIS A 20 -7.48 -15.04 9.98
CA HIS A 20 -8.02 -15.59 11.21
C HIS A 20 -7.77 -17.11 11.30
N TYR A 21 -7.01 -17.54 12.31
CA TYR A 21 -6.51 -18.92 12.44
C TYR A 21 -7.51 -19.91 13.07
N SER A 22 -8.64 -19.43 13.58
CA SER A 22 -9.70 -20.27 14.16
C SER A 22 -11.04 -20.01 13.48
N PRO A 23 -11.20 -20.36 12.19
CA PRO A 23 -12.41 -20.04 11.42
C PRO A 23 -13.70 -20.59 12.03
N ASP A 24 -13.62 -21.66 12.80
CA ASP A 24 -14.78 -22.28 13.45
C ASP A 24 -15.45 -21.36 14.49
N MET A 25 -14.73 -20.36 15.03
CA MET A 25 -15.25 -19.38 15.98
C MET A 25 -15.97 -18.19 15.32
N LEU A 26 -15.94 -18.10 13.99
CA LEU A 26 -16.62 -17.04 13.24
C LEU A 26 -18.09 -17.39 13.02
N ASP A 27 -18.96 -16.37 12.99
CA ASP A 27 -20.34 -16.54 12.55
C ASP A 27 -20.43 -16.82 11.04
N ASP A 28 -21.59 -17.29 10.60
CA ASP A 28 -21.81 -17.68 9.19
C ASP A 28 -21.75 -16.47 8.26
N GLU A 29 -22.17 -15.29 8.72
CA GLU A 29 -22.09 -14.04 7.94
C GLU A 29 -20.63 -13.71 7.61
N THR A 30 -19.74 -13.75 8.60
CA THR A 30 -18.32 -13.49 8.43
C THR A 30 -17.69 -14.56 7.54
N LYS A 31 -18.02 -15.84 7.75
CA LYS A 31 -17.51 -16.95 6.93
C LYS A 31 -17.88 -16.78 5.45
N ASN A 32 -19.09 -16.29 5.17
CA ASN A 32 -19.57 -16.05 3.80
C ASN A 32 -18.87 -14.87 3.11
N ASN A 33 -18.29 -13.94 3.88
CA ASN A 33 -17.60 -12.77 3.35
C ASN A 33 -16.11 -13.02 3.05
N GLY A 34 -15.58 -14.22 3.23
CA GLY A 34 -14.18 -14.52 2.98
C GLY A 34 -13.94 -15.89 2.36
N ILE A 35 -12.71 -16.37 2.48
CA ILE A 35 -12.27 -17.66 1.95
C ILE A 35 -11.63 -18.44 3.08
N ILE A 36 -12.15 -19.64 3.33
CA ILE A 36 -11.50 -20.61 4.22
C ILE A 36 -10.63 -21.51 3.37
N LEU A 37 -9.33 -21.53 3.67
CA LEU A 37 -8.38 -22.48 3.10
C LEU A 37 -7.99 -23.51 4.15
N GLU A 38 -7.82 -24.75 3.71
CA GLU A 38 -7.30 -25.83 4.53
C GLU A 38 -5.91 -26.20 4.05
N PHE A 39 -4.91 -25.96 4.91
CA PHE A 39 -3.55 -26.33 4.64
C PHE A 39 -3.27 -27.71 5.21
N VAL A 40 -2.80 -28.62 4.36
CA VAL A 40 -2.29 -29.93 4.76
C VAL A 40 -0.95 -29.76 5.50
N ASN A 41 -0.14 -28.78 5.08
CA ASN A 41 1.14 -28.40 5.67
C ASN A 41 1.08 -26.97 6.25
N GLU A 42 2.21 -26.29 6.34
CA GLU A 42 2.31 -24.89 6.76
C GLU A 42 1.89 -23.91 5.65
N GLU A 43 1.45 -22.71 6.05
CA GLU A 43 1.17 -21.61 5.14
C GLU A 43 2.48 -21.13 4.49
N PRO A 44 2.48 -20.78 3.19
CA PRO A 44 3.64 -20.17 2.54
C PRO A 44 4.19 -18.99 3.35
N THR A 45 5.49 -19.00 3.59
CA THR A 45 6.23 -17.90 4.20
C THR A 45 6.77 -16.98 3.11
N PRO A 46 6.68 -15.65 3.28
CA PRO A 46 7.24 -14.72 2.31
C PRO A 46 8.77 -14.77 2.35
N GLU A 47 9.39 -14.60 1.19
CA GLU A 47 10.83 -14.41 1.08
C GLU A 47 11.20 -12.96 1.40
N PHE A 48 12.39 -12.76 1.98
CA PHE A 48 12.93 -11.41 2.13
C PHE A 48 13.59 -10.99 0.82
N ILE A 49 13.04 -9.94 0.18
CA ILE A 49 13.61 -9.32 -1.00
C ILE A 49 13.90 -7.86 -0.65
N GLU A 50 15.16 -7.45 -0.80
CA GLU A 50 15.60 -6.09 -0.46
C GLU A 50 14.77 -5.05 -1.22
N GLY A 51 14.26 -4.05 -0.49
CA GLY A 51 13.44 -2.97 -1.07
C GLY A 51 12.04 -3.36 -1.51
N LYS A 52 11.58 -4.59 -1.23
CA LYS A 52 10.22 -5.05 -1.54
C LYS A 52 9.40 -5.34 -0.29
N LEU A 53 8.08 -5.19 -0.40
CA LEU A 53 7.12 -5.59 0.61
C LEU A 53 6.28 -6.77 0.09
N PRO A 54 6.21 -7.90 0.83
CA PRO A 54 5.35 -9.02 0.45
C PRO A 54 3.89 -8.71 0.76
N ILE A 55 3.05 -8.73 -0.28
CA ILE A 55 1.60 -8.60 -0.18
C ILE A 55 0.98 -9.99 -0.38
N LYS A 56 0.32 -10.50 0.66
CA LYS A 56 -0.35 -11.81 0.62
C LYS A 56 -1.57 -11.74 -0.29
N LYS A 57 -1.65 -12.65 -1.26
CA LYS A 57 -2.74 -12.75 -2.24
C LYS A 57 -3.28 -14.17 -2.34
N ILE A 58 -4.55 -14.30 -2.71
CA ILE A 58 -5.22 -15.57 -2.95
C ILE A 58 -5.92 -15.53 -4.29
N ASN A 59 -5.66 -16.52 -5.14
CA ASN A 59 -6.49 -16.75 -6.32
C ASN A 59 -7.83 -17.36 -5.88
N VAL A 60 -8.94 -16.64 -6.09
CA VAL A 60 -10.23 -17.04 -5.52
C VAL A 60 -10.83 -18.27 -6.21
N ILE A 61 -10.36 -18.59 -7.42
CA ILE A 61 -10.78 -19.74 -8.24
C ILE A 61 -9.95 -20.97 -7.86
N THR A 62 -8.63 -20.87 -7.95
CA THR A 62 -7.73 -22.02 -7.68
C THR A 62 -7.49 -22.24 -6.19
N LYS A 63 -7.86 -21.28 -5.34
CA LYS A 63 -7.61 -21.28 -3.89
C LYS A 63 -6.12 -21.32 -3.53
N GLU A 64 -5.27 -20.89 -4.46
CA GLU A 64 -3.82 -20.80 -4.28
C GLU A 64 -3.45 -19.52 -3.55
N LEU A 65 -2.62 -19.65 -2.50
CA LEU A 65 -2.05 -18.55 -1.74
C LEU A 65 -0.63 -18.26 -2.24
N PHE A 66 -0.33 -16.98 -2.50
CA PHE A 66 0.98 -16.54 -2.97
C PHE A 66 1.29 -15.12 -2.46
N TYR A 67 2.52 -14.65 -2.68
CA TYR A 67 2.93 -13.29 -2.35
C TYR A 67 3.29 -12.51 -3.60
N ASP A 68 2.77 -11.30 -3.69
CA ASP A 68 3.19 -10.31 -4.68
C ASP A 68 4.14 -9.31 -4.03
N TYR A 69 5.27 -9.03 -4.67
CA TYR A 69 6.36 -8.25 -4.08
C TYR A 69 6.39 -6.86 -4.70
N VAL A 70 5.76 -5.91 -4.00
CA VAL A 70 5.66 -4.52 -4.44
C VAL A 70 6.85 -3.71 -3.93
N ASP A 71 7.19 -2.62 -4.62
CA ASP A 71 8.24 -1.72 -4.15
C ASP A 71 7.90 -1.15 -2.78
N TYR A 72 8.82 -1.29 -1.83
CA TYR A 72 8.67 -0.70 -0.52
C TYR A 72 8.96 0.79 -0.62
N ILE A 73 7.88 1.57 -0.65
CA ILE A 73 7.96 3.02 -0.50
C ILE A 73 7.89 3.30 1.00
N LYS A 74 9.07 3.60 1.59
CA LYS A 74 9.14 4.08 2.97
C LYS A 74 8.23 5.30 3.10
N PRO A 75 7.22 5.29 3.99
CA PRO A 75 6.43 6.47 4.28
C PRO A 75 7.35 7.61 4.71
N LYS A 76 7.17 8.80 4.14
CA LYS A 76 7.93 9.98 4.56
C LYS A 76 7.58 10.30 6.01
N THR A 77 8.60 10.63 6.79
CA THR A 77 8.46 11.18 8.14
C THR A 77 7.87 12.59 8.07
N GLU A 78 7.27 13.05 9.16
CA GLU A 78 6.78 14.43 9.25
C GLU A 78 7.87 15.46 8.94
N THR A 79 9.10 15.22 9.39
CA THR A 79 10.25 16.07 9.11
C THR A 79 10.58 16.14 7.62
N GLU A 80 10.61 15.00 6.93
CA GLU A 80 10.85 14.95 5.48
C GLU A 80 9.74 15.69 4.72
N ILE A 81 8.47 15.51 5.14
CA ILE A 81 7.33 16.23 4.56
C ILE A 81 7.45 17.75 4.79
N MET A 82 7.86 18.17 5.98
CA MET A 82 8.06 19.59 6.29
C MET A 82 9.19 20.21 5.47
N GLN A 83 10.30 19.50 5.29
CA GLN A 83 11.43 19.97 4.48
C GLN A 83 11.04 20.14 3.01
N GLU A 84 10.25 19.23 2.45
CA GLU A 84 9.73 19.35 1.09
C GLU A 84 8.83 20.58 0.95
N LYS A 85 7.91 20.81 1.90
CA LYS A 85 7.06 22.00 1.91
C LYS A 85 7.85 23.30 2.01
N ILE A 86 8.90 23.34 2.83
CA ILE A 86 9.79 24.51 2.93
C ILE A 86 10.48 24.77 1.59
N THR A 87 11.02 23.71 0.98
CA THR A 87 11.69 23.80 -0.32
C THR A 87 10.74 24.31 -1.42
N GLU A 88 9.50 23.81 -1.45
CA GLU A 88 8.47 24.28 -2.39
C GLU A 88 8.13 25.77 -2.18
N LEU A 89 8.01 26.21 -0.93
CA LEU A 89 7.75 27.62 -0.60
C LEU A 89 8.93 28.53 -0.97
N GLU A 90 10.16 28.08 -0.78
CA GLU A 90 11.37 28.80 -1.19
C GLU A 90 11.44 28.98 -2.71
N ILE A 91 11.15 27.91 -3.47
CA ILE A 91 11.08 27.97 -4.94
C ILE A 91 9.99 28.95 -5.40
N LEU A 92 8.79 28.86 -4.82
CA LEU A 92 7.69 29.76 -5.16
C LEU A 92 8.05 31.22 -4.87
N THR A 93 8.67 31.47 -3.72
CA THR A 93 9.11 32.82 -3.33
C THR A 93 10.15 33.36 -4.29
N GLY A 94 11.14 32.54 -4.69
CA GLY A 94 12.14 32.91 -5.68
C GLY A 94 11.53 33.27 -7.04
N ASN A 95 10.59 32.47 -7.53
CA ASN A 95 9.89 32.73 -8.79
C ASN A 95 9.09 34.04 -8.74
N LEU A 96 8.35 34.29 -7.66
CA LEU A 96 7.61 35.53 -7.47
C LEU A 96 8.54 36.76 -7.43
N MET A 97 9.71 36.65 -6.79
CA MET A 97 10.69 37.74 -6.78
C MET A 97 11.22 38.04 -8.20
N LEU A 98 11.46 37.03 -9.02
CA LEU A 98 11.88 37.20 -10.42
C LEU A 98 10.79 37.86 -11.28
N GLU A 99 9.54 37.46 -11.10
CA GLU A 99 8.40 38.09 -11.78
C GLU A 99 8.28 39.58 -11.39
N ILE A 100 8.38 39.90 -10.10
CA ILE A 100 8.35 41.28 -9.61
C ILE A 100 9.51 42.09 -10.18
N ALA A 101 10.72 41.53 -10.22
CA ALA A 101 11.89 42.18 -10.81
C ALA A 101 11.68 42.46 -12.30
N THR A 102 11.12 41.50 -13.03
CA THR A 102 10.82 41.62 -14.46
C THR A 102 9.77 42.70 -14.72
N LEU A 103 8.67 42.72 -13.94
CA LEU A 103 7.63 43.75 -14.03
C LEU A 103 8.17 45.15 -13.71
N LYS A 104 9.02 45.27 -12.68
CA LYS A 104 9.66 46.55 -12.34
C LYS A 104 10.63 47.03 -13.41
N ALA A 105 11.39 46.13 -14.02
CA ALA A 105 12.32 46.47 -15.11
C ALA A 105 11.59 46.85 -16.40
N GLY A 106 10.45 46.22 -16.70
CA GLY A 106 9.62 46.51 -17.87
C GLY A 106 8.69 47.72 -17.74
N GLY A 107 8.54 48.28 -16.53
CA GLY A 107 7.67 49.45 -16.24
C GLY A 107 8.36 50.81 -16.34
N VAL A 108 9.62 50.87 -16.80
CA VAL A 108 10.36 52.12 -17.03
C VAL A 108 10.41 52.39 -18.53
N SER A 109 9.33 52.95 -19.07
CA SER A 109 9.26 53.54 -20.42
C SER A 109 8.47 54.82 -20.37
#